data_AF-A0A959MWF0-F1
#
_entry.id   AF-A0A959MWF0-F1
#
_cell.length_a   1.000
_cell.length_b   1.000
_cell.length_c   1.000
_cell.angle_alpha   90.00
_cell.angle_beta   90.00
_cell.angle_gamma   90.00
#
_symmetry.space_group_name_H-M   'P 1'
#
loop_
_entity.id
_entity.type
_entity.pdbx_description
1 polymer ?
#
loop_
_entity_poly.entity_id
_entity_poly.type
_entity_poly.pdbx_seq_one_letter_code
_entity_poly.pdbx_strand_id
1 'polypeptide(L)'
;MSQRICIIDPLGGKLKITFQANDFLAAAMNCKILKKNEDGNYDVVSKWDMKKTDESKEYNFTINSNELHGKYLQVGINICSLSNQLNYGRAGYILSQDGVQCKITKETLWDIEDIPLCESGNVTELQRSILFANIPV
;
A
#
# COMPACT_ATOMS: atom_id res chain seq x y z
N MET A 1 14.37 13.39 -1.69
CA MET A 1 13.07 12.81 -1.31
C MET A 1 13.22 12.16 0.04
N SER A 2 12.37 12.50 1.02
CA SER A 2 12.45 11.91 2.36
C SER A 2 12.01 10.45 2.32
N GLN A 3 12.85 9.54 2.81
CA GLN A 3 12.55 8.11 2.83
C GLN A 3 11.48 7.81 3.88
N ARG A 4 10.41 7.10 3.49
CA ARG A 4 9.37 6.66 4.41
C ARG A 4 9.78 5.37 5.09
N ILE A 5 9.77 5.37 6.42
CA ILE A 5 10.21 4.26 7.28
C ILE A 5 9.04 3.76 8.16
N CYS A 6 8.65 2.50 8.03
CA CYS A 6 7.76 1.85 9.01
C CYS A 6 8.62 1.14 10.05
N ILE A 7 8.58 1.65 11.28
CA ILE A 7 9.25 1.03 12.42
C ILE A 7 8.37 -0.13 12.89
N ILE A 8 8.93 -1.34 12.90
CA ILE A 8 8.25 -2.57 13.28
C ILE A 8 8.96 -3.20 14.49
N ASP A 9 8.17 -3.90 15.30
CA ASP A 9 8.69 -4.78 16.35
C ASP A 9 9.06 -6.14 15.72
N PRO A 10 10.33 -6.57 15.74
CA PRO A 10 10.71 -7.86 15.16
C PRO A 10 10.12 -9.07 15.92
N LEU A 11 9.73 -8.90 17.18
CA LEU A 11 9.07 -9.92 18.01
C LEU A 11 7.55 -9.76 18.03
N GLY A 12 7.03 -8.65 17.50
CA GLY A 12 5.61 -8.41 17.34
C GLY A 12 4.99 -9.38 16.34
N GLY A 13 3.66 -9.41 16.32
CA GLY A 13 2.87 -10.27 15.45
C GLY A 13 2.74 -9.72 14.04
N LYS A 14 1.59 -9.99 13.42
CA LYS A 14 1.44 -9.93 11.96
C LYS A 14 1.23 -8.50 11.49
N LEU A 15 1.88 -8.16 10.38
CA LEU A 15 1.58 -6.94 9.65
C LEU A 15 0.29 -7.08 8.84
N LYS A 16 -0.42 -5.98 8.64
CA LYS A 16 -1.67 -5.87 7.89
C LYS A 16 -1.66 -4.61 7.04
N ILE A 17 -2.14 -4.70 5.79
CA ILE A 17 -2.47 -3.52 4.97
C ILE A 17 -3.98 -3.41 4.84
N THR A 18 -4.51 -2.25 5.15
CA THR A 18 -5.91 -1.97 4.96
C THR A 18 -6.03 -0.99 3.83
N PHE A 19 -6.67 -1.38 2.73
CA PHE A 19 -6.98 -0.47 1.65
C PHE A 19 -8.24 0.33 1.98
N GLN A 20 -8.24 1.61 1.63
CA GLN A 20 -9.37 2.51 1.82
C GLN A 20 -9.58 3.34 0.56
N ALA A 21 -10.82 3.45 0.11
CA ALA A 21 -11.21 4.36 -0.96
C ALA A 21 -12.62 4.90 -0.72
N ASN A 22 -12.87 6.11 -1.19
CA ASN A 22 -14.20 6.70 -1.16
C ASN A 22 -15.20 5.88 -1.98
N ASP A 23 -16.48 6.01 -1.63
CA ASP A 23 -17.59 5.45 -2.38
C ASP A 23 -17.49 5.90 -3.86
N PHE A 24 -17.82 5.00 -4.79
CA PHE A 24 -17.73 5.17 -6.25
C PHE A 24 -16.34 5.07 -6.90
N LEU A 25 -15.28 4.82 -6.13
CA LEU A 25 -13.97 4.44 -6.68
C LEU A 25 -13.84 2.93 -6.76
N ALA A 26 -13.50 2.41 -7.93
CA ALA A 26 -13.02 1.05 -8.06
C ALA A 26 -11.49 1.06 -8.11
N ALA A 27 -10.89 0.30 -7.19
CA ALA A 27 -9.45 0.31 -7.00
C ALA A 27 -8.87 -1.10 -6.91
N ALA A 28 -7.73 -1.31 -7.55
CA ALA A 28 -6.90 -2.51 -7.44
C ALA A 28 -5.58 -2.12 -6.78
N MET A 29 -5.07 -2.94 -5.87
CA MET A 29 -3.80 -2.66 -5.17
C MET A 29 -2.80 -3.80 -5.39
N ASN A 30 -1.61 -3.49 -5.86
CA ASN A 30 -0.50 -4.44 -5.96
C ASN A 30 0.56 -4.14 -4.90
N CYS A 31 0.94 -5.13 -4.12
CA CYS A 31 1.97 -5.02 -3.10
C CYS A 31 3.13 -5.95 -3.42
N LYS A 32 4.36 -5.46 -3.22
CA LYS A 32 5.60 -6.24 -3.38
C LYS A 32 6.52 -5.98 -2.22
N ILE A 33 7.14 -7.03 -1.69
CA ILE A 33 8.31 -6.89 -0.81
C ILE A 33 9.56 -7.01 -1.67
N LEU A 34 10.41 -6.00 -1.58
CA LEU A 34 11.67 -5.90 -2.31
C LEU A 34 12.84 -6.08 -1.34
N LYS A 35 13.80 -6.91 -1.71
CA LYS A 35 15.09 -7.06 -1.01
C LYS A 35 16.19 -6.52 -1.92
N LYS A 36 17.04 -5.65 -1.40
CA LYS A 36 18.23 -5.21 -2.14
C LYS A 36 19.25 -6.35 -2.17
N ASN A 37 19.76 -6.69 -3.35
CA ASN A 37 20.79 -7.71 -3.54
C ASN A 37 22.20 -7.12 -3.49
N GLU A 38 23.21 -7.98 -3.56
CA GLU A 38 24.63 -7.60 -3.47
C GLU A 38 25.07 -6.69 -4.62
N ASP A 39 24.47 -6.85 -5.80
CA ASP A 39 24.69 -6.01 -6.99
C ASP A 39 24.01 -4.63 -6.88
N GLY A 40 23.25 -4.40 -5.81
CA GLY A 40 22.52 -3.17 -5.55
C GLY A 40 21.15 -3.06 -6.24
N ASN A 41 20.71 -4.11 -6.92
CA ASN A 41 19.37 -4.24 -7.52
C ASN A 41 18.34 -4.71 -6.48
N TYR A 42 17.07 -4.73 -6.86
CA TYR A 42 15.96 -5.15 -5.98
C TYR A 42 15.28 -6.42 -6.49
N ASP A 43 15.30 -7.48 -5.67
CA ASP A 43 14.58 -8.72 -5.91
C ASP A 43 13.20 -8.68 -5.27
N VAL A 44 12.19 -9.19 -5.99
CA VAL A 44 10.85 -9.38 -5.44
C VAL A 44 10.83 -10.67 -4.63
N VAL A 45 10.77 -10.56 -3.31
CA VAL A 45 10.73 -11.74 -2.41
C VAL A 45 9.30 -12.13 -2.05
N SER A 46 8.34 -11.24 -2.27
CA SER A 46 6.92 -11.56 -2.14
C SER A 46 6.07 -10.58 -2.93
N LYS A 47 4.94 -11.05 -3.47
CA LYS A 47 4.00 -10.25 -4.27
C LYS A 47 2.58 -10.66 -3.97
N TRP A 48 1.70 -9.67 -3.90
CA TRP A 48 0.26 -9.87 -3.79
C TRP A 48 -0.46 -8.86 -4.68
N ASP A 49 -1.50 -9.33 -5.35
CA ASP A 49 -2.37 -8.50 -6.16
C ASP A 49 -3.77 -8.56 -5.56
N MET A 50 -4.31 -7.40 -5.21
CA MET A 50 -5.70 -7.22 -4.86
C MET A 50 -6.46 -6.89 -6.12
N LYS A 51 -7.45 -7.72 -6.44
CA LYS A 51 -8.37 -7.47 -7.53
C LYS A 51 -9.15 -6.19 -7.26
N LYS A 52 -9.52 -5.51 -8.35
CA LYS A 52 -10.43 -4.38 -8.36
C LYS A 52 -11.73 -4.77 -7.63
N THR A 53 -12.02 -4.13 -6.51
CA THR A 53 -13.30 -4.29 -5.80
C THR A 53 -14.05 -2.97 -5.79
N ASP A 54 -15.38 -3.05 -5.77
CA ASP A 54 -16.29 -1.89 -5.78
C ASP A 54 -16.39 -1.17 -4.42
N GLU A 55 -15.78 -1.72 -3.37
CA GLU A 55 -15.88 -1.20 -1.99
C GLU A 55 -14.53 -1.22 -1.25
N SER A 56 -14.41 -0.35 -0.24
CA SER A 56 -13.32 -0.34 0.74
C SER A 56 -13.18 -1.70 1.41
N LYS A 57 -11.99 -2.32 1.32
CA LYS A 57 -11.77 -3.69 1.79
C LYS A 57 -10.48 -3.84 2.58
N GLU A 58 -10.61 -4.42 3.76
CA GLU A 58 -9.46 -4.76 4.61
C GLU A 58 -8.79 -6.06 4.15
N TYR A 59 -7.47 -6.10 4.14
CA TYR A 59 -6.70 -7.29 3.82
C TYR A 59 -5.65 -7.60 4.89
N ASN A 60 -5.85 -8.68 5.63
CA ASN A 60 -4.86 -9.14 6.59
C ASN A 60 -3.68 -9.78 5.86
N PHE A 61 -2.47 -9.25 6.07
CA PHE A 61 -1.29 -10.03 5.69
C PHE A 61 -0.94 -11.01 6.82
N THR A 62 -0.24 -12.07 6.44
CA THR A 62 0.47 -12.91 7.40
C THR A 62 1.91 -12.99 6.90
N ILE A 63 2.69 -11.95 7.17
CA ILE A 63 4.15 -11.97 6.99
C ILE A 63 4.74 -11.87 8.38
N ASN A 64 5.77 -12.69 8.65
CA ASN A 64 6.50 -12.58 9.90
C ASN A 64 7.35 -11.31 9.89
N SER A 65 7.21 -10.51 10.95
CA SER A 65 7.83 -9.19 11.06
C SER A 65 9.35 -9.24 11.16
N ASN A 66 9.90 -10.33 11.71
CA ASN A 66 11.35 -10.58 11.81
C ASN A 66 12.08 -10.58 10.45
N GLU A 67 11.40 -10.97 9.37
CA GLU A 67 12.01 -11.04 8.04
C GLU A 67 12.00 -9.72 7.30
N LEU A 68 11.30 -8.69 7.79
CA LEU A 68 11.06 -7.49 6.99
C LEU A 68 12.12 -6.41 7.16
N HIS A 69 12.95 -6.48 8.19
CA HIS A 69 14.00 -5.51 8.43
C HIS A 69 14.88 -5.28 7.17
N GLY A 70 15.06 -4.02 6.78
CA GLY A 70 15.87 -3.65 5.62
C GLY A 70 15.22 -3.93 4.26
N LYS A 71 14.01 -4.50 4.22
CA LYS A 71 13.23 -4.70 3.00
C LYS A 71 12.30 -3.51 2.74
N TYR A 72 11.88 -3.37 1.48
CA TYR A 72 10.93 -2.34 1.08
C TYR A 72 9.58 -2.94 0.76
N LEU A 73 8.51 -2.35 1.26
CA LEU A 73 7.17 -2.54 0.72
C LEU A 73 6.96 -1.53 -0.41
N GLN A 74 6.77 -2.02 -1.63
CA GLN A 74 6.27 -1.24 -2.74
C GLN A 74 4.77 -1.50 -2.89
N VAL A 75 3.99 -0.42 -2.88
CA VAL A 75 2.53 -0.45 -3.08
C VAL A 75 2.21 0.35 -4.34
N GLY A 76 1.47 -0.27 -5.25
CA GLY A 76 0.79 0.38 -6.36
C GLY A 76 -0.72 0.28 -6.18
N ILE A 77 -1.45 1.33 -6.52
CA ILE A 77 -2.91 1.36 -6.51
C ILE A 77 -3.36 1.93 -7.85
N ASN A 78 -4.20 1.19 -8.56
CA ASN A 78 -4.81 1.61 -9.81
C ASN A 78 -6.27 1.93 -9.55
N ILE A 79 -6.69 3.14 -9.90
CA ILE A 79 -8.00 3.69 -9.51
C ILE A 79 -8.74 4.19 -10.74
N CYS A 80 -10.04 3.96 -10.78
CA CYS A 80 -10.95 4.62 -11.70
C CYS A 80 -12.31 4.83 -11.02
N SER A 81 -13.13 5.69 -11.61
CA SER A 81 -14.46 6.00 -11.12
C SER A 81 -15.52 5.09 -11.74
N LEU A 82 -16.43 4.60 -10.90
CA LEU A 82 -17.66 3.91 -11.32
C LEU A 82 -18.76 4.91 -11.75
N SER A 83 -18.55 6.21 -11.56
CA SER A 83 -19.50 7.28 -11.87
C SER A 83 -18.86 8.40 -12.69
N ASN A 84 -19.58 8.93 -13.69
CA ASN A 84 -19.10 10.04 -14.51
C ASN A 84 -19.15 11.40 -13.80
N GLN A 85 -19.66 11.45 -12.57
CA GLN A 85 -19.79 12.68 -11.78
C GLN A 85 -18.65 12.86 -10.77
N LEU A 86 -17.83 11.82 -10.54
CA LEU A 86 -16.76 11.86 -9.57
C LEU A 86 -15.46 12.37 -10.20
N ASN A 87 -15.22 13.67 -10.06
CA ASN A 87 -13.97 14.30 -10.52
C ASN A 87 -12.87 14.36 -9.45
N TYR A 88 -13.23 14.07 -8.20
CA TYR A 88 -12.33 14.07 -7.06
C TYR A 88 -12.63 12.89 -6.14
N GLY A 89 -11.59 12.29 -5.59
CA GLY A 89 -11.73 11.17 -4.68
C GLY A 89 -10.51 11.00 -3.80
N ARG A 90 -10.65 10.12 -2.81
CA ARG A 90 -9.57 9.76 -1.91
C ARG A 90 -9.41 8.25 -1.89
N ALA A 91 -8.16 7.81 -1.98
CA ALA A 91 -7.81 6.41 -1.79
C ALA A 91 -6.48 6.30 -1.05
N GLY A 92 -6.22 5.16 -0.45
CA GLY A 92 -5.00 4.96 0.30
C GLY A 92 -4.90 3.62 0.97
N TYR A 93 -3.85 3.49 1.78
CA TYR A 93 -3.68 2.31 2.61
C TYR A 93 -3.14 2.63 4.00
N ILE A 94 -3.49 1.79 4.95
CA ILE A 94 -2.99 1.81 6.31
C ILE A 94 -2.16 0.57 6.53
N LEU A 95 -0.96 0.71 7.08
CA LEU A 95 -0.11 -0.39 7.49
C LEU A 95 -0.12 -0.47 9.01
N SER A 96 -0.42 -1.64 9.56
CA SER A 96 -0.48 -1.87 11.01
C SER A 96 0.18 -3.18 11.40
N GLN A 97 0.80 -3.22 12.58
CA GLN A 97 1.32 -4.44 13.21
C GLN A 97 0.54 -4.68 14.50
N ASP A 98 -0.07 -5.86 14.65
CA ASP A 98 -0.91 -6.20 15.83
C ASP A 98 -1.95 -5.12 16.19
N GLY A 99 -2.55 -4.50 15.17
CA GLY A 99 -3.54 -3.43 15.35
C GLY A 99 -2.95 -2.05 15.64
N VAL A 100 -1.63 -1.91 15.83
CA VAL A 100 -0.95 -0.61 15.96
C VAL A 100 -0.52 -0.11 14.59
N GLN A 101 -1.05 1.06 14.21
CA GLN A 101 -0.74 1.69 12.92
C GLN A 101 0.71 2.19 12.88
N CYS A 102 1.44 1.85 11.81
CA CYS A 102 2.73 2.45 11.52
C CYS A 102 2.53 3.96 11.31
N LYS A 103 3.16 4.79 12.16
CA LYS A 103 2.94 6.27 12.25
C LYS A 103 3.06 7.02 10.92
N ILE A 104 3.75 6.47 9.92
CA ILE A 104 3.94 7.08 8.59
C ILE A 104 2.73 6.93 7.67
N THR A 105 1.71 6.15 8.07
CA THR A 105 0.56 5.89 7.18
C THR A 105 -0.57 6.93 7.19
N LYS A 106 -0.48 7.99 7.99
CA LYS A 106 -1.42 9.13 7.90
C LYS A 106 -1.37 9.87 6.56
N GLU A 107 -0.22 9.85 5.88
CA GLU A 107 0.00 10.49 4.57
C GLU A 107 -0.21 9.54 3.38
N THR A 108 -0.68 8.32 3.65
CA THR A 108 -0.89 7.30 2.63
C THR A 108 -2.32 7.35 2.08
N LEU A 109 -3.06 8.40 2.40
CA LEU A 109 -4.26 8.80 1.69
C LEU A 109 -3.86 9.85 0.65
N TRP A 110 -4.24 9.60 -0.60
CA TRP A 110 -4.06 10.52 -1.70
C TRP A 110 -5.40 11.19 -1.99
N ASP A 111 -5.34 12.49 -2.14
CA ASP A 111 -6.38 13.27 -2.80
C ASP A 111 -6.11 13.20 -4.30
N ILE A 112 -7.10 12.77 -5.07
CA ILE A 112 -6.96 12.43 -6.49
C ILE A 112 -7.95 13.28 -7.26
N GLU A 113 -7.45 14.01 -8.25
CA GLU A 113 -8.24 14.78 -9.20
C GLU A 113 -8.22 14.07 -10.57
N ASP A 114 -9.17 14.43 -11.43
CA ASP A 114 -9.28 13.92 -12.81
C ASP A 114 -9.32 12.39 -12.91
N ILE A 115 -10.10 11.75 -12.02
CA ILE A 115 -10.23 10.29 -11.98
C ILE A 115 -10.96 9.80 -13.24
N PRO A 116 -10.33 8.93 -14.06
CA PRO A 116 -10.95 8.43 -15.27
C PRO A 116 -12.11 7.48 -14.95
N LEU A 117 -13.09 7.44 -15.85
CA LEU A 117 -14.16 6.45 -15.82
C LEU A 117 -13.62 5.04 -16.06
N CYS A 118 -14.07 4.08 -15.26
CA CYS A 118 -13.64 2.68 -15.40
C CYS A 118 -14.00 2.08 -16.76
N GLU A 119 -15.13 2.49 -17.36
CA GLU A 119 -15.57 2.04 -18.68
C GLU A 119 -14.63 2.50 -19.81
N SER A 120 -13.84 3.56 -19.59
CA SER A 120 -12.87 4.04 -20.58
C SER A 120 -11.61 3.18 -20.65
N GLY A 121 -11.45 2.21 -19.73
CA GLY A 121 -10.26 1.37 -19.62
C GLY A 121 -9.02 2.06 -19.05
N ASN A 122 -9.11 3.34 -18.68
CA ASN A 122 -8.00 4.10 -18.11
C ASN A 122 -8.02 4.04 -16.57
N VAL A 123 -6.85 4.18 -15.96
CA VAL A 123 -6.69 4.22 -14.51
C VAL A 123 -5.71 5.33 -14.11
N THR A 124 -5.93 5.92 -12.94
CA THR A 124 -4.93 6.71 -12.23
C THR A 124 -4.07 5.76 -11.40
N GLU A 125 -2.76 5.79 -11.62
CA GLU A 125 -1.80 4.98 -10.89
C GLU A 125 -1.17 5.78 -9.75
N LEU A 126 -1.26 5.22 -8.54
CA LEU A 126 -0.60 5.74 -7.35
C LEU A 126 0.46 4.75 -6.91
N GLN A 127 1.68 5.22 -6.67
CA GLN A 127 2.77 4.35 -6.23
C GLN A 127 3.50 4.93 -5.02
N ARG A 128 3.84 4.05 -4.08
CA ARG A 128 4.67 4.39 -2.91
C ARG A 128 5.59 3.24 -2.52
N SER A 129 6.70 3.60 -1.88
CA SER A 129 7.63 2.66 -1.26
C SER A 129 7.87 3.03 0.21
N ILE A 130 7.94 2.01 1.06
CA ILE A 130 8.21 2.13 2.51
C ILE A 130 9.36 1.20 2.87
N LEU A 131 10.38 1.70 3.57
CA LEU A 131 11.42 0.88 4.19
C LEU A 131 10.95 0.36 5.55
N PHE A 132 11.13 -0.92 5.83
CA PHE A 132 10.95 -1.45 7.17
C PHE A 132 12.25 -1.31 7.99
N ALA A 133 12.13 -0.76 9.20
CA ALA A 133 13.22 -0.68 10.16
C ALA A 133 12.75 -1.26 11.50
N ASN A 134 13.68 -1.84 12.27
CA ASN A 134 13.35 -2.36 13.59
C ASN A 134 13.46 -1.23 14.62
N ILE A 135 12.73 -1.35 15.73
CA ILE A 135 12.99 -0.53 16.92
C ILE A 135 14.44 -0.80 17.36
N PRO A 136 15.29 0.23 17.52
CA PRO A 136 16.60 0.04 18.14
C PRO A 136 16.38 -0.43 19.58
N VAL A 137 16.94 -1.60 19.90
CA VAL A 137 16.95 -2.17 21.25
C VAL A 137 17.95 -1.41 22.12
#